data_AF-A0A0E3SEY2-F1
#
_entry.id   AF-A0A0E3SEY2-F1
#
_cell.length_a   1.000
_cell.length_b   1.000
_cell.length_c   1.000
_cell.angle_alpha   90.00
_cell.angle_beta   90.00
_cell.angle_gamma   90.00
#
_symmetry.space_group_name_H-M   'P 1'
#
loop_
_entity.id
_entity.type
_entity.pdbx_description
1 polymer ?
#
loop_
_entity_poly.entity_id
_entity_poly.type
_entity_poly.pdbx_seq_one_letter_code
_entity_poly.pdbx_strand_id
1 'polypeptide(L)' 'MGDNEFEHFRPPDPNTLNYIRLKMLERISHAVDKGFINTSDSYLTKVRIDLKTLLEDIETEMINRGMKL' A
#
# COMPACT_ATOMS: atom_id res chain seq x y z
N MET A 1 -28.07 -6.92 -13.15
CA MET A 1 -27.86 -6.17 -11.90
C MET A 1 -26.50 -6.59 -11.41
N GLY A 2 -25.48 -5.79 -11.72
CA GLY A 2 -24.13 -6.00 -11.22
C GLY A 2 -23.96 -5.05 -10.06
N ASP A 3 -23.79 -5.57 -8.86
CA ASP A 3 -23.57 -4.78 -7.66
C ASP A 3 -22.24 -4.05 -7.83
N ASN A 4 -22.33 -2.76 -8.13
CA ASN A 4 -21.21 -1.89 -8.39
C ASN A 4 -20.61 -1.49 -7.03
N GLU A 5 -19.95 -2.43 -6.35
CA GLU A 5 -19.33 -2.25 -5.01
C GLU A 5 -18.26 -1.14 -4.96
N PHE A 6 -17.95 -0.50 -6.09
CA PHE A 6 -17.00 0.60 -6.20
C PHE A 6 -17.63 1.99 -6.05
N GLU A 7 -18.95 2.13 -5.92
CA GLU A 7 -19.63 3.44 -6.03
C GLU A 7 -19.35 4.46 -4.89
N HIS A 8 -18.62 4.09 -3.84
CA HIS A 8 -18.32 5.00 -2.72
C HIS A 8 -16.85 5.06 -2.27
N PHE A 9 -15.88 4.78 -3.14
CA PHE A 9 -14.49 5.14 -2.84
C PHE A 9 -14.28 6.63 -3.06
N ARG A 10 -14.57 7.44 -2.03
CA ARG A 10 -14.03 8.80 -1.99
C ARG A 10 -12.50 8.68 -1.92
N PRO A 11 -11.74 9.24 -2.87
CA PRO A 11 -10.29 9.24 -2.78
C PRO A 11 -9.91 9.89 -1.44
N PRO A 12 -9.04 9.27 -0.64
CA PRO A 12 -8.57 9.88 0.59
C PRO A 12 -7.87 11.20 0.25
N ASP A 13 -7.95 12.16 1.17
CA ASP A 13 -7.28 13.45 1.00
C ASP A 13 -5.79 13.22 0.70
N PRO A 14 -5.25 13.82 -0.37
CA PRO A 14 -3.89 13.57 -0.83
C PRO A 14 -2.80 13.88 0.20
N ASN A 15 -3.10 14.65 1.24
CA ASN A 15 -2.19 15.01 2.33
C ASN A 15 -2.31 14.09 3.56
N THR A 16 -3.16 13.06 3.50
CA THR A 16 -3.34 12.12 4.61
C THR A 16 -2.35 10.96 4.53
N LEU A 17 -1.96 10.45 5.71
CA LEU A 17 -1.18 9.23 5.81
C LEU A 17 -1.86 8.05 5.08
N ASN A 18 -3.20 7.98 5.12
CA ASN A 18 -3.97 6.95 4.44
C ASN A 18 -3.85 7.02 2.92
N TYR A 19 -3.82 8.22 2.33
CA TYR A 19 -3.57 8.38 0.89
C TYR A 19 -2.16 7.90 0.52
N ILE A 20 -1.16 8.27 1.32
CA ILE A 20 0.23 7.83 1.11
C ILE A 20 0.33 6.31 1.16
N ARG A 21 -0.27 5.68 2.18
CA ARG A 21 -0.33 4.22 2.34
C ARG A 21 -1.00 3.54 1.14
N LEU A 22 -2.09 4.10 0.64
CA LEU A 22 -2.76 3.58 -0.56
C LEU A 22 -1.89 3.69 -1.81
N LYS A 23 -1.16 4.79 -2.01
CA LYS A 23 -0.22 4.92 -3.13
C LYS A 23 0.94 3.94 -3.06
N MET A 24 1.41 3.62 -1.85
CA MET A 24 2.39 2.55 -1.64
C MET A 24 1.82 1.18 -2.03
N LEU A 25 0.61 0.86 -1.56
CA LEU A 25 -0.08 -0.40 -1.89
C LEU A 25 -0.39 -0.54 -3.39
N GLU A 26 -0.84 0.53 -4.06
CA GLU A 26 -1.05 0.55 -5.51
C GLU A 26 0.26 0.20 -6.27
N ARG A 27 1.39 0.77 -5.83
CA ARG A 27 2.69 0.51 -6.45
C ARG A 27 3.14 -0.93 -6.26
N ILE A 28 2.97 -1.47 -5.06
CA ILE A 28 3.27 -2.87 -4.76
C ILE A 28 2.39 -3.79 -5.60
N SER A 29 1.07 -3.53 -5.65
CA SER A 29 0.12 -4.33 -6.42
C SER A 29 0.47 -4.33 -7.91
N HIS A 30 0.77 -3.17 -8.48
CA HIS A 30 1.23 -3.07 -9.86
C HIS A 30 2.52 -3.88 -10.11
N ALA A 31 3.48 -3.86 -9.18
CA ALA A 31 4.70 -4.66 -9.31
C ALA A 31 4.42 -6.17 -9.30
N VAL A 32 3.50 -6.62 -8.43
CA VAL A 32 3.03 -8.01 -8.35
C VAL A 32 2.30 -8.42 -9.63
N ASP A 33 1.40 -7.59 -10.14
CA ASP A 33 0.65 -7.84 -11.37
C ASP A 33 1.55 -7.97 -12.60
N LYS A 34 2.68 -7.25 -12.61
CA LYS A 34 3.73 -7.38 -13.64
C LYS A 34 4.67 -8.57 -13.39
N GLY A 35 4.48 -9.31 -12.30
CA GLY A 35 5.34 -10.43 -11.90
C GLY A 35 6.78 -10.00 -11.60
N PHE A 36 7.00 -8.72 -11.28
CA PHE A 36 8.34 -8.10 -11.16
C PHE A 36 9.20 -8.17 -12.44
N ILE A 37 8.60 -8.53 -13.58
CA ILE A 37 9.27 -8.65 -14.87
C ILE A 37 9.22 -7.29 -15.57
N ASN A 38 10.30 -6.92 -16.28
CA ASN A 38 10.42 -5.67 -17.03
C ASN A 38 10.25 -4.38 -16.19
N THR A 39 10.37 -4.47 -14.87
CA THR A 39 10.44 -3.31 -13.96
C THR A 39 11.89 -2.92 -13.72
N SER A 40 12.20 -1.63 -13.74
CA SER A 40 13.55 -1.15 -13.46
C SER A 40 13.97 -1.43 -12.01
N ASP A 41 15.26 -1.63 -11.77
CA ASP A 41 15.81 -1.80 -10.41
C ASP A 41 15.47 -0.62 -9.48
N SER A 42 15.43 0.60 -10.03
CA SER A 42 15.01 1.80 -9.32
C SER A 42 13.55 1.74 -8.87
N TYR A 43 12.67 1.13 -9.66
CA TYR A 43 11.28 0.92 -9.32
C TYR A 43 11.13 -0.18 -8.27
N LEU A 44 11.83 -1.31 -8.44
CA LEU A 44 11.86 -2.40 -7.45
C LEU A 44 12.40 -1.94 -6.09
N THR A 45 13.40 -1.06 -6.09
CA THR A 45 13.91 -0.43 -4.86
C THR A 45 12.82 0.38 -4.16
N LYS A 46 12.02 1.16 -4.91
CA LYS A 46 10.88 1.89 -4.35
C LYS A 46 9.81 0.96 -3.79
N VAL A 47 9.47 -0.12 -4.51
CA VAL A 47 8.51 -1.13 -4.05
C VAL A 47 8.98 -1.78 -2.74
N ARG A 48 10.27 -2.10 -2.63
CA ARG A 48 10.86 -2.64 -1.40
C ARG A 48 10.75 -1.65 -0.23
N ILE A 49 11.03 -0.37 -0.47
CA ILE A 49 10.91 0.67 0.56
C ILE A 49 9.46 0.81 1.01
N ASP A 50 8.52 0.90 0.07
CA ASP A 50 7.09 1.00 0.34
C ASP A 50 6.60 -0.16 1.21
N LEU A 51 6.97 -1.40 0.86
CA LEU A 51 6.61 -2.59 1.64
C LEU A 51 7.17 -2.53 3.05
N LYS A 52 8.44 -2.16 3.20
CA LYS A 52 9.08 -2.04 4.52
C LYS A 52 8.37 -1.01 5.39
N THR A 53 8.08 0.17 4.85
CA THR A 53 7.39 1.23 5.57
C THR A 53 6.00 0.80 6.02
N LEU A 54 5.23 0.12 5.15
CA LEU A 54 3.89 -0.37 5.53
C LEU A 54 3.95 -1.43 6.64
N LEU A 55 4.96 -2.29 6.66
CA LEU A 55 5.15 -3.26 7.73
C LEU A 55 5.51 -2.59 9.07
N GLU A 56 6.39 -1.59 9.05
CA GLU A 56 6.75 -0.80 10.24
C GLU A 56 5.54 -0.03 10.79
N ASP A 57 4.67 0.48 9.91
CA ASP A 57 3.42 1.13 10.27
C ASP A 57 2.46 0.17 10.98
N ILE A 58 2.29 -1.05 10.44
CA ILE A 58 1.45 -2.09 11.05
C ILE A 58 2.02 -2.49 12.41
N GLU A 59 3.33 -2.73 12.50
CA GLU A 59 4.00 -3.07 13.76
C GLU A 59 3.77 -1.99 14.82
N THR A 60 3.95 -0.72 14.45
CA THR A 60 3.71 0.43 15.33
C THR A 60 2.25 0.49 15.78
N GLU A 61 1.29 0.28 14.87
CA GLU A 61 -0.13 0.25 15.23
C GLU A 61 -0.47 -0.94 16.14
N MET A 62 0.14 -2.10 15.92
CA MET A 62 -0.02 -3.28 16.78
C MET A 62 0.48 -3.03 18.19
N ILE A 63 1.68 -2.46 18.34
CA ILE A 63 2.26 -2.07 19.62
C ILE A 63 1.36 -1.06 20.33
N ASN A 64 0.91 -0.01 19.63
CA ASN A 64 0.05 1.03 20.20
C ASN A 64 -1.31 0.50 20.67
N ARG A 65 -1.81 -0.57 20.04
CA ARG A 65 -3.06 -1.25 20.42
C ARG A 65 -2.86 -2.36 21.45
N GLY A 66 -1.63 -2.57 21.93
CA GLY A 66 -1.30 -3.61 22.90
C GLY A 66 -1.43 -5.03 22.35
N MET A 67 -1.41 -5.20 21.01
CA MET A 67 -1.40 -6.51 20.38
C MET A 67 0.01 -7.11 20.50
N LYS A 68 0.12 -8.36 20.98
CA LYS A 68 1.39 -9.09 20.97
C LYS A 68 1.69 -9.58 19.54
N LEU A 69 2.93 -9.35 19.09
CA LEU A 69 3.52 -9.92 17.87
C LEU A 69 3.73 -11.43 18.03
#